data_AF-K0CFK3-F1
#
_entry.id   AF-K0CFK3-F1
#
_cell.length_a   1.000
_cell.length_b   1.000
_cell.length_c   1.000
_cell.angle_alpha   90.00
_cell.angle_beta   90.00
_cell.angle_gamma   90.00
#
_symmetry.space_group_name_H-M   'P 1'
#
loop_
_entity.id
_entity.type
_entity.pdbx_description
1 polymer ?
#
loop_
_entity_poly.entity_id
_entity_poly.type
_entity_poly.pdbx_seq_one_letter_code
_entity_poly.pdbx_strand_id
1 'polypeptide(L)'
;MKKIKRFLNWYGSRKPVKFSDLPSWAVVILLGIASMEAAWFSMPLHQVGPDFIIAVNNGVPINGVAVVIAAVLLLCVVTVTYFSLVVVRLLEILKERHFQ
;
A
#
# COMPACT_ATOMS: atom_id res chain seq x y z
N MET A 1 6.40 -22.44 25.32
CA MET A 1 5.00 -21.92 25.20
C MET A 1 4.66 -20.71 26.09
N LYS A 2 5.14 -20.58 27.34
CA LYS A 2 4.80 -19.42 28.23
C LYS A 2 5.22 -18.04 27.68
N LYS A 3 6.35 -17.93 26.97
CA LYS A 3 6.83 -16.66 26.38
C LYS A 3 5.92 -16.13 25.26
N ILE A 4 5.38 -17.02 24.43
CA ILE A 4 4.52 -16.67 23.29
C ILE A 4 3.16 -16.14 23.78
N LYS A 5 2.55 -16.79 24.79
CA LYS A 5 1.31 -16.29 25.42
C LYS A 5 1.48 -14.91 26.06
N ARG A 6 2.62 -14.67 26.70
CA ARG A 6 2.93 -13.38 27.33
C ARG A 6 3.16 -12.29 26.27
N PHE A 7 3.79 -12.63 25.14
CA PHE A 7 3.95 -11.72 24.01
C PHE A 7 2.62 -11.39 23.33
N LEU A 8 1.75 -12.38 23.09
CA LEU A 8 0.42 -12.18 22.52
C LEU A 8 -0.48 -11.32 23.42
N ASN A 9 -0.46 -11.56 24.73
CA ASN A 9 -1.21 -10.71 25.68
C ASN A 9 -0.62 -9.29 25.77
N TRP A 10 0.69 -9.13 25.61
CA TRP A 10 1.34 -7.82 25.56
C TRP A 10 1.02 -7.06 24.27
N TYR A 11 0.93 -7.76 23.14
CA TYR A 11 0.55 -7.17 21.85
C TYR A 11 -0.94 -6.79 21.84
N GLY A 12 -1.82 -7.66 22.33
CA GLY A 12 -3.26 -7.42 22.42
C GLY A 12 -3.69 -6.36 23.44
N SER A 13 -2.81 -5.98 24.38
CA SER A 13 -3.08 -4.94 25.39
C SER A 13 -2.58 -3.54 24.99
N ARG A 14 -1.90 -3.40 23.83
CA ARG A 14 -1.59 -2.08 23.28
C ARG A 14 -2.82 -1.52 22.60
N LYS A 15 -3.30 -0.36 23.08
CA LYS A 15 -4.27 0.45 22.34
C LYS A 15 -3.69 0.76 20.95
N PRO A 16 -4.50 0.68 19.88
CA PRO A 16 -4.03 1.06 18.55
C PRO A 16 -3.52 2.49 18.61
N VAL A 17 -2.23 2.67 18.34
CA VAL A 17 -1.61 4.00 18.29
C VAL A 17 -2.14 4.70 17.05
N LYS A 18 -2.78 5.85 17.23
CA LYS A 18 -3.26 6.63 16.09
C LYS A 18 -2.09 7.33 15.43
N PHE A 19 -2.12 7.46 14.10
CA PHE A 19 -1.10 8.22 13.37
C PHE A 19 -1.00 9.68 13.85
N SER A 20 -2.10 10.25 14.36
CA SER A 20 -2.15 11.59 14.97
C SER A 20 -1.23 11.73 16.18
N ASP A 21 -0.91 10.64 16.87
CA ASP A 21 -0.18 10.66 18.13
C ASP A 21 1.33 10.45 17.91
N LEU A 22 1.75 10.17 16.67
CA LEU A 22 3.16 9.98 16.31
C LEU A 22 3.91 11.31 16.21
N PRO A 23 5.19 11.39 16.60
CA PRO A 23 5.97 12.60 16.40
C PRO A 23 6.14 12.93 14.90
N SER A 24 6.23 14.22 14.56
CA SER A 24 6.19 14.67 13.15
C SER A 24 7.28 14.06 12.27
N TRP A 25 8.49 13.84 12.81
CA TRP A 25 9.56 13.15 12.08
C TRP A 25 9.18 11.71 11.69
N ALA A 26 8.46 10.99 12.55
CA ALA A 26 8.01 9.62 12.27
C ALA A 26 6.92 9.61 11.19
N VAL A 27 6.02 10.61 11.20
CA VAL A 27 5.00 10.80 10.17
C VAL A 27 5.65 11.06 8.81
N VAL A 28 6.70 11.88 8.74
CA VAL A 28 7.46 12.14 7.51
C VAL A 28 8.16 10.87 6.99
N ILE A 29 8.75 10.06 7.87
CA ILE A 29 9.36 8.78 7.47
C ILE A 29 8.30 7.83 6.89
N LEU A 30 7.16 7.68 7.57
CA LEU A 30 6.06 6.84 7.10
C LEU A 30 5.50 7.33 5.76
N LEU A 31 5.42 8.64 5.57
CA LEU A 31 5.00 9.26 4.31
C LEU A 31 5.97 8.87 3.19
N GLY A 32 7.28 8.96 3.43
CA GLY A 32 8.30 8.56 2.46
C GLY A 32 8.20 7.08 2.08
N ILE A 33 8.07 6.19 3.07
CA ILE A 33 7.92 4.75 2.84
C ILE A 33 6.64 4.45 2.05
N ALA A 34 5.49 4.98 2.48
CA ALA A 34 4.22 4.75 1.79
C ALA A 34 4.23 5.28 0.34
N SER A 35 4.88 6.43 0.11
CA SER A 35 5.03 7.00 -1.24
C SER A 35 5.95 6.13 -2.11
N MET A 36 7.04 5.61 -1.54
CA MET A 36 7.96 4.72 -2.25
C MET A 36 7.28 3.40 -2.64
N GLU A 37 6.50 2.80 -1.74
CA GLU A 37 5.72 1.59 -2.01
C GLU A 37 4.67 1.84 -3.11
N ALA A 38 3.92 2.93 -3.02
CA ALA A 38 2.95 3.32 -4.06
C ALA A 38 3.64 3.49 -5.42
N ALA A 39 4.81 4.13 -5.47
CA ALA A 39 5.57 4.29 -6.70
C ALA A 39 6.07 2.94 -7.25
N TRP A 40 6.61 2.07 -6.39
CA TRP A 40 7.11 0.75 -6.79
C TRP A 40 6.01 -0.11 -7.42
N PHE A 41 4.85 -0.21 -6.78
CA PHE A 41 3.73 -1.00 -7.31
C PHE A 41 3.00 -0.33 -8.49
N SER A 42 3.24 0.95 -8.75
CA SER A 42 2.75 1.62 -9.95
C SER A 42 3.55 1.25 -11.21
N MET A 43 4.83 0.86 -11.08
CA MET A 43 5.68 0.54 -12.25
C MET A 43 5.13 -0.62 -13.09
N PRO A 44 4.73 -1.77 -12.52
CA PRO A 44 4.11 -2.85 -13.30
C PRO A 44 2.82 -2.41 -14.00
N LEU A 45 2.03 -1.52 -13.39
CA LEU A 45 0.82 -0.99 -14.00
C LEU A 45 1.12 -0.15 -15.24
N HIS A 46 2.18 0.65 -15.20
CA HIS A 46 2.59 1.48 -16.32
C HIS A 46 3.31 0.71 -17.43
N GLN A 47 4.10 -0.30 -17.07
CA GLN A 47 4.92 -1.05 -18.02
C GLN A 47 4.18 -2.24 -18.63
N VAL A 48 3.43 -2.99 -17.81
CA VAL A 48 2.80 -4.26 -18.22
C VAL A 48 1.30 -4.09 -18.49
N GLY A 49 0.64 -3.17 -17.77
CA GLY A 49 -0.79 -2.91 -17.92
C GLY A 49 -1.23 -2.63 -19.36
N PRO A 50 -0.61 -1.64 -20.06
CA PRO A 50 -0.96 -1.33 -21.44
C PRO A 50 -0.76 -2.51 -22.39
N ASP A 51 0.39 -3.18 -22.31
CA ASP A 51 0.72 -4.32 -23.16
C ASP A 51 -0.28 -5.47 -22.97
N PHE A 52 -0.67 -5.74 -21.72
CA PHE A 52 -1.68 -6.74 -21.41
C PHE A 52 -3.05 -6.38 -21.99
N ILE A 53 -3.49 -5.12 -21.85
CA ILE A 53 -4.76 -4.65 -22.41
C ILE A 53 -4.76 -4.76 -23.94
N ILE A 54 -3.66 -4.35 -24.59
CA ILE A 54 -3.51 -4.44 -26.04
C ILE A 54 -3.55 -5.90 -26.50
N ALA A 55 -2.85 -6.81 -25.81
CA ALA A 55 -2.86 -8.23 -26.12
C ALA A 55 -4.26 -8.84 -26.02
N VAL A 56 -4.99 -8.53 -24.94
CA VAL A 56 -6.37 -9.01 -24.76
C VAL A 56 -7.30 -8.44 -25.84
N ASN A 57 -7.20 -7.14 -26.16
CA ASN A 57 -8.01 -6.50 -27.20
C ASN A 57 -7.73 -7.04 -28.60
N ASN A 58 -6.50 -7.48 -28.86
CA ASN A 58 -6.12 -8.11 -30.13
C ASN A 58 -6.56 -9.58 -30.25
N GLY A 59 -7.35 -10.09 -29.31
CA GLY A 59 -7.94 -11.43 -29.38
C GLY A 59 -6.97 -12.54 -29.01
N VAL A 60 -5.88 -12.24 -28.28
CA VAL A 60 -5.00 -13.28 -27.73
C VAL A 60 -5.85 -14.15 -26.78
N PRO A 61 -5.82 -15.49 -26.92
CA PRO A 61 -6.64 -16.37 -26.10
C PRO A 61 -6.29 -16.21 -24.62
N ILE A 62 -7.32 -16.00 -23.81
CA ILE A 62 -7.19 -15.92 -22.35
C ILE A 62 -6.86 -17.32 -21.83
N ASN A 63 -5.58 -17.55 -21.60
CA ASN A 63 -5.05 -18.78 -21.00
C ASN A 63 -4.78 -18.56 -19.50
N GLY A 64 -4.35 -19.63 -18.81
CA GLY A 64 -4.05 -19.54 -17.37
C GLY A 64 -3.00 -18.48 -17.01
N VAL A 65 -2.05 -18.21 -17.90
CA VAL A 65 -1.03 -17.16 -17.70
C VAL A 65 -1.67 -15.76 -17.74
N ALA A 66 -2.58 -15.51 -18.68
CA ALA A 66 -3.29 -14.23 -18.77
C ALA A 66 -4.11 -13.94 -17.49
N VAL A 67 -4.74 -14.96 -16.90
CA VAL A 67 -5.48 -14.84 -15.63
C VAL A 67 -4.54 -14.47 -14.48
N VAL A 68 -3.37 -15.10 -14.41
CA VAL A 68 -2.37 -14.79 -13.37
C VAL A 68 -1.85 -13.36 -13.53
N ILE A 69 -1.54 -12.92 -14.75
CA ILE A 69 -1.10 -11.55 -15.02
C ILE A 69 -2.18 -10.54 -14.61
N ALA A 70 -3.45 -10.78 -14.98
CA ALA A 70 -4.56 -9.93 -14.58
C ALA A 70 -4.71 -9.84 -13.06
N ALA A 71 -4.57 -10.96 -12.34
CA ALA A 71 -4.63 -10.99 -10.88
C ALA A 71 -3.48 -10.20 -10.23
N VAL A 72 -2.27 -10.30 -10.77
CA VAL A 72 -1.11 -9.52 -10.30
C VAL A 72 -1.30 -8.03 -10.56
N LEU A 73 -1.77 -7.64 -11.76
CA LEU A 73 -2.08 -6.24 -12.07
C LEU A 73 -3.17 -5.70 -11.14
N LEU A 74 -4.23 -6.47 -10.86
CA LEU A 74 -5.26 -6.08 -9.91
C LEU A 74 -4.69 -5.87 -8.50
N LEU A 75 -3.82 -6.78 -8.04
CA LEU A 75 -3.14 -6.64 -6.76
C LEU A 75 -2.31 -5.35 -6.71
N CYS A 76 -1.58 -5.03 -7.78
CA CYS A 76 -0.83 -3.79 -7.88
C CYS A 76 -1.76 -2.56 -7.75
N VAL A 77 -2.91 -2.53 -8.45
CA VAL A 77 -3.90 -1.44 -8.33
C VAL A 77 -4.38 -1.27 -6.89
N VAL A 78 -4.74 -2.37 -6.22
CA VAL A 78 -5.21 -2.34 -4.83
C VAL A 78 -4.13 -1.80 -3.90
N THR A 79 -2.89 -2.27 -4.05
CA THR A 79 -1.75 -1.85 -3.23
C THR A 79 -1.43 -0.37 -3.42
N VAL A 80 -1.37 0.10 -4.68
CA VAL A 80 -1.15 1.52 -4.98
C VAL A 80 -2.26 2.39 -4.38
N THR A 81 -3.52 1.96 -4.51
CA THR A 81 -4.66 2.69 -3.96
C THR A 81 -4.58 2.78 -2.44
N TYR A 82 -4.31 1.66 -1.78
CA TYR A 82 -4.17 1.61 -0.33
C TYR A 82 -3.06 2.54 0.18
N PHE A 83 -1.86 2.45 -0.39
CA PHE A 83 -0.75 3.30 0.03
C PHE A 83 -0.98 4.78 -0.32
N SER A 84 -1.66 5.08 -1.43
CA SER A 84 -2.06 6.45 -1.76
C SER A 84 -3.00 7.05 -0.70
N LEU A 85 -3.96 6.27 -0.21
CA LEU A 85 -4.84 6.71 0.89
C LEU A 85 -4.05 6.95 2.18
N VAL A 86 -3.07 6.09 2.49
CA VAL A 86 -2.17 6.29 3.64
C VAL A 86 -1.37 7.57 3.49
N VAL A 87 -0.79 7.83 2.30
CA VAL A 87 -0.06 9.07 1.98
C VAL A 87 -0.95 10.30 2.20
N VAL A 88 -2.17 10.31 1.64
CA VAL A 88 -3.14 11.40 1.82
C VAL A 88 -3.40 11.64 3.30
N ARG A 89 -3.63 10.58 4.08
CA ARG A 89 -3.90 10.72 5.52
C ARG A 89 -2.71 11.27 6.30
N LEU A 90 -1.48 10.86 5.96
CA LEU A 90 -0.27 11.37 6.61
C LEU A 90 -0.02 12.84 6.26
N LEU A 91 -0.31 13.25 5.01
CA LEU A 91 -0.26 14.65 4.58
C LEU A 91 -1.27 15.51 5.32
N GLU A 92 -2.51 15.03 5.51
CA GLU A 92 -3.53 15.71 6.31
C GLU A 92 -3.04 15.96 7.74
N ILE A 93 -2.45 14.95 8.40
CA ILE A 93 -1.91 15.08 9.77
C ILE A 93 -0.79 16.12 9.83
N LEU A 94 0.12 16.13 8.85
CA LEU A 94 1.19 17.13 8.80
C LEU A 94 0.65 18.53 8.57
N LYS A 95 -0.36 18.67 7.70
CA LYS A 95 -1.04 19.94 7.44
C LYS A 95 -1.74 20.47 8.69
N GLU A 96 -2.49 19.62 9.40
CA GLU A 96 -3.15 19.98 10.66
C GLU A 96 -2.15 20.49 11.70
N ARG A 97 -0.94 19.91 11.77
CA ARG A 97 0.10 20.34 12.72
C ARG A 97 0.82 21.63 12.35
N HIS A 98 0.93 21.93 11.05
CA HIS A 98 1.73 23.08 10.59
C HIS A 98 0.90 24.35 10.42
N PHE A 99 -0.42 24.23 10.21
CA PHE A 99 -1.35 25.35 10.05
C PHE A 99 -2.27 25.59 11.26
N GLN A 100 -2.05 24.87 12.36
CA GLN A 100 -2.52 25.26 13.70
C GLN A 100 -1.54 26.22 14.35
#